data_AF-A0AAD9D1G1-F1
#
_entry.id   AF-A0AAD9D1G1-F1
#
_cell.length_a   1.000
_cell.length_b   1.000
_cell.length_c   1.000
_cell.angle_alpha   90.00
_cell.angle_beta   90.00
_cell.angle_gamma   90.00
#
_symmetry.space_group_name_H-M   'P 1'
#
loop_
_entity.id
_entity.type
_entity.pdbx_description
1 polymer ?
#
loop_
_entity_poly.entity_id
_entity_poly.type
_entity_poly.pdbx_seq_one_letter_code
_entity_poly.pdbx_strand_id
1 'polypeptide(L)'
;MFEKRASPELDEKYEYAPIADRSWSGYLGDTAELLSDKASDSLRFATIQKESHDARHDDEALRHELKGSKWWKVGGVGILAYEADDKHEERKKEVWRTWGEKNGKDEWLKAARLRTNFYNNDSRGIKPLLKWKLVERGGNLPDDALPIGHEANGAFLYACRAWWDGGIHLGKAGAHLINKASISYAGSEHTLDIYEVLCGPSDSTLLQWPYYNHGEQANVDGWHPVEGGREKNGTPLFIAKGEYENGVHPGSTWRLSPDPPRDPPVLIAECLIKDDHACIGWGGGELWVRPFQVLAYCSPHRR
;
A
#
# COMPACT_ATOMS: atom_id res chain seq x y z
N MET A 1 -20.59 -95.45 32.54
CA MET A 1 -21.59 -95.68 31.47
C MET A 1 -22.65 -94.58 31.62
N PHE A 2 -23.11 -94.01 30.50
CA PHE A 2 -23.85 -92.73 30.30
C PHE A 2 -22.94 -91.50 30.20
N GLU A 3 -22.37 -91.17 29.04
CA GLU A 3 -22.86 -90.62 27.75
C GLU A 3 -22.75 -89.10 27.64
N LYS A 4 -22.06 -88.67 26.58
CA LYS A 4 -21.86 -87.29 26.13
C LYS A 4 -23.19 -86.63 25.77
N ARG A 5 -23.27 -85.30 25.91
CA ARG A 5 -24.02 -84.47 24.95
C ARG A 5 -23.08 -83.48 24.27
N ALA A 6 -23.16 -83.51 22.95
CA ALA A 6 -22.33 -82.80 21.99
C ALA A 6 -22.62 -81.29 21.96
N SER A 7 -21.66 -80.52 21.46
CA SER A 7 -21.90 -79.19 20.90
C SER A 7 -21.36 -79.19 19.46
N PRO A 8 -22.05 -78.56 18.49
CA PRO A 8 -21.81 -78.76 17.07
C PRO A 8 -20.60 -77.96 16.59
N GLU A 9 -19.83 -78.58 15.68
CA GLU A 9 -18.86 -77.91 14.83
C GLU A 9 -19.60 -76.96 13.86
N LEU A 10 -19.20 -75.70 13.85
CA LEU A 10 -19.54 -74.73 12.81
C LEU A 10 -18.22 -74.25 12.20
N ASP A 11 -17.94 -74.78 11.01
CA ASP A 11 -17.01 -74.23 10.04
C ASP A 11 -17.52 -72.86 9.57
N GLU A 12 -16.78 -71.80 9.83
CA GLU A 12 -16.88 -70.58 9.02
C GLU A 12 -15.55 -69.81 9.03
N LYS A 13 -15.00 -69.65 7.82
CA LYS A 13 -13.76 -68.97 7.50
C LYS A 13 -13.82 -67.51 7.95
N TYR A 14 -12.97 -67.11 8.90
CA TYR A 14 -12.61 -65.71 9.09
C TYR A 14 -11.36 -65.39 8.25
N GLU A 15 -11.60 -64.76 7.10
CA GLU A 15 -10.56 -64.08 6.32
C GLU A 15 -10.00 -62.91 7.15
N TYR A 16 -8.70 -62.93 7.44
CA TYR A 16 -7.99 -61.76 7.96
C TYR A 16 -7.89 -60.71 6.85
N ALA A 17 -8.70 -59.66 6.93
CA ALA A 17 -8.45 -58.45 6.13
C ALA A 17 -7.17 -57.77 6.64
N PRO A 18 -6.17 -57.47 5.80
CA PRO A 18 -5.02 -56.71 6.22
C PRO A 18 -5.47 -55.32 6.65
N ILE A 19 -4.98 -54.84 7.79
CA ILE A 19 -5.17 -53.47 8.26
C ILE A 19 -4.64 -52.56 7.15
N ALA A 20 -5.54 -51.92 6.42
CA ALA A 20 -5.18 -50.91 5.45
C ALA A 20 -4.41 -49.81 6.18
N ASP A 21 -3.21 -49.56 5.65
CA ASP A 21 -2.29 -48.50 6.02
C ASP A 21 -3.06 -47.17 6.14
N ARG A 22 -3.45 -46.81 7.37
CA ARG A 22 -3.97 -45.47 7.66
C ARG A 22 -2.79 -44.54 7.45
N SER A 23 -2.80 -43.87 6.31
CA SER A 23 -1.72 -43.05 5.79
C SER A 23 -1.16 -42.09 6.83
N TRP A 24 0.00 -42.46 7.39
CA TRP A 24 0.86 -41.56 8.16
C TRP A 24 1.32 -40.35 7.32
N SER A 25 1.19 -40.41 5.99
CA SER A 25 1.52 -39.32 5.07
C SER A 25 0.57 -38.13 5.18
N GLY A 26 -0.71 -38.32 5.54
CA GLY A 26 -1.66 -37.21 5.70
C GLY A 26 -1.36 -36.36 6.93
N TYR A 27 -1.10 -36.99 8.07
CA TYR A 27 -0.74 -36.30 9.31
C TYR A 27 0.65 -35.63 9.23
N LEU A 28 1.61 -36.23 8.52
CA LEU A 28 2.91 -35.61 8.28
C LEU A 28 2.83 -34.43 7.29
N GLY A 29 1.94 -34.49 6.29
CA GLY A 29 1.64 -33.38 5.39
C GLY A 29 1.03 -32.19 6.13
N ASP A 30 -0.04 -32.42 6.89
CA ASP A 30 -0.73 -31.37 7.65
C ASP A 30 0.16 -30.76 8.73
N THR A 31 1.01 -31.57 9.40
CA THR A 31 1.96 -31.06 10.38
C THR A 31 3.14 -30.33 9.76
N ALA A 32 3.64 -30.75 8.59
CA ALA A 32 4.68 -30.04 7.86
C ALA A 32 4.18 -28.70 7.31
N GLU A 33 2.96 -28.65 6.79
CA GLU A 33 2.30 -27.41 6.38
C GLU A 33 2.06 -26.48 7.58
N LEU A 34 1.52 -27.00 8.68
CA LEU A 34 1.30 -26.21 9.90
C LEU A 34 2.61 -25.74 10.57
N LEU A 35 3.68 -26.53 10.53
CA LEU A 35 5.01 -26.12 11.00
C LEU A 35 5.65 -25.11 10.06
N SER A 36 5.45 -25.25 8.75
CA SER A 36 5.88 -24.28 7.72
C SER A 36 5.15 -22.94 7.91
N ASP A 37 3.85 -22.96 8.14
CA ASP A 37 3.03 -21.78 8.40
C ASP A 37 3.47 -21.09 9.70
N LYS A 38 3.67 -21.85 10.79
CA LYS A 38 4.18 -21.30 12.05
C LYS A 38 5.60 -20.75 11.93
N ALA A 39 6.47 -21.40 11.16
CA ALA A 39 7.83 -20.90 10.90
C ALA A 39 7.80 -19.63 10.04
N SER A 40 6.90 -19.57 9.06
CA SER A 40 6.64 -18.39 8.22
C SER A 40 6.13 -17.22 9.06
N ASP A 41 5.16 -17.45 9.95
CA ASP A 41 4.61 -16.43 10.84
C ASP A 41 5.63 -15.95 11.88
N SER A 42 6.43 -16.86 12.43
CA SER A 42 7.54 -16.50 13.34
C SER A 42 8.59 -15.64 12.63
N LEU A 43 8.93 -15.96 11.37
CA LEU A 43 9.85 -15.19 10.55
C LEU A 43 9.28 -13.80 10.19
N ARG A 44 7.99 -13.73 9.86
CA ARG A 44 7.27 -12.47 9.61
C ARG A 44 7.28 -11.59 10.85
N PHE A 45 6.91 -12.14 12.01
CA PHE A 45 6.91 -11.42 13.27
C PHE A 45 8.32 -10.88 13.61
N ALA A 46 9.35 -11.72 13.51
CA ALA A 46 10.73 -11.29 13.73
C ALA A 46 11.17 -10.18 12.75
N THR A 47 10.74 -10.26 11.49
CA THR A 47 11.02 -9.22 10.48
C THR A 47 10.32 -7.91 10.84
N ILE A 48 9.05 -7.95 11.24
CA ILE A 48 8.27 -6.78 11.68
C ILE A 48 8.95 -6.10 12.87
N GLN A 49 9.32 -6.88 13.90
CA GLN A 49 9.97 -6.33 15.10
C GLN A 49 11.31 -5.69 14.76
N LYS A 50 12.15 -6.38 13.98
CA LYS A 50 13.47 -5.87 13.60
C LYS A 50 13.37 -4.61 12.76
N GLU A 51 12.57 -4.61 11.69
CA GLU A 51 12.49 -3.45 10.79
C GLU A 51 11.81 -2.25 11.46
N SER A 52 10.82 -2.48 12.33
CA SER A 52 10.22 -1.40 13.12
C SER A 52 11.21 -0.80 14.12
N HIS A 53 12.02 -1.64 14.78
CA HIS A 53 13.07 -1.20 15.68
C HIS A 53 14.15 -0.38 14.94
N ASP A 54 14.67 -0.91 13.82
CA ASP A 54 15.65 -0.21 12.99
C ASP A 54 15.10 1.15 12.53
N ALA A 55 13.87 1.21 12.01
CA ALA A 55 13.29 2.46 11.52
C ALA A 55 13.14 3.53 12.63
N ARG A 56 12.91 3.11 13.89
CA ARG A 56 12.74 4.00 15.04
C ARG A 56 14.05 4.45 15.67
N HIS A 57 15.11 3.64 15.57
CA HIS A 57 16.33 3.86 16.35
C HIS A 57 17.63 3.97 15.53
N ASP A 58 17.61 3.67 14.24
CA ASP A 58 18.78 3.70 13.37
C ASP A 58 18.61 4.73 12.23
N ASP A 59 19.27 5.88 12.36
CA ASP A 59 19.24 6.94 11.33
C ASP A 59 19.99 6.52 10.06
N GLU A 60 21.01 5.68 10.20
CA GLU A 60 21.79 5.20 9.07
C GLU A 60 20.93 4.29 8.19
N ALA A 61 20.10 3.44 8.80
CA ALA A 61 19.09 2.66 8.08
C ALA A 61 18.13 3.54 7.26
N LEU A 62 17.64 4.65 7.83
CA LEU A 62 16.79 5.62 7.10
C LEU A 62 17.56 6.31 5.96
N ARG A 63 18.82 6.68 6.18
CA ARG A 63 19.67 7.25 5.11
C ARG A 63 19.96 6.25 4.00
N HIS A 64 20.09 4.97 4.33
CA HIS A 64 20.25 3.90 3.34
C HIS A 64 19.00 3.68 2.52
N GLU A 65 17.80 3.86 3.09
CA GLU A 65 16.56 3.86 2.32
C GLU A 65 16.55 5.01 1.30
N LEU A 66 16.87 6.23 1.72
CA LEU A 66 16.92 7.40 0.84
C LEU A 66 17.93 7.24 -0.31
N LYS A 67 19.07 6.59 -0.06
CA LYS A 67 20.10 6.28 -1.07
C LYS A 67 19.72 5.11 -1.99
N GLY A 68 18.65 4.40 -1.69
CA GLY A 68 18.24 3.19 -2.40
C GLY A 68 19.15 1.97 -2.17
N SER A 69 19.78 1.90 -0.99
CA SER A 69 20.63 0.77 -0.57
C SER A 69 19.98 -0.10 0.52
N LYS A 70 18.81 0.30 1.05
CA LYS A 70 17.98 -0.49 1.97
C LYS A 70 16.52 -0.40 1.53
N TRP A 71 15.80 -1.52 1.62
CA TRP A 71 14.37 -1.60 1.36
C TRP A 71 13.69 -2.24 2.55
N TRP A 72 12.61 -1.65 3.01
CA TRP A 72 11.77 -2.23 4.04
C TRP A 72 10.85 -3.28 3.42
N LYS A 73 10.78 -4.43 4.08
CA LYS A 73 9.88 -5.54 3.74
C LYS A 73 8.51 -5.34 4.39
N VAL A 74 8.47 -4.60 5.48
CA VAL A 74 7.28 -4.27 6.25
C VAL A 74 6.70 -2.96 5.71
N GLY A 75 5.37 -2.90 5.54
CA GLY A 75 4.69 -1.63 5.26
C GLY A 75 4.61 -0.79 6.54
N GLY A 76 4.86 0.51 6.45
CA GLY A 76 4.74 1.41 7.61
C GLY A 76 5.96 1.57 8.47
N VAL A 77 7.10 1.21 7.90
CA VAL A 77 8.40 1.50 8.49
C VAL A 77 9.23 2.24 7.45
N GLY A 78 10.19 3.01 7.92
CA GLY A 78 11.06 3.82 7.08
C GLY A 78 10.82 5.32 7.20
N ILE A 79 11.49 6.05 6.30
CA ILE A 79 11.49 7.51 6.24
C ILE A 79 10.17 8.04 5.69
N LEU A 80 9.54 7.31 4.76
CA LEU A 80 8.22 7.63 4.19
C LEU A 80 7.11 6.80 4.84
N ALA A 81 7.08 6.81 6.17
CA ALA A 81 6.06 6.16 6.98
C ALA A 81 5.82 7.00 8.23
N TYR A 82 4.66 7.64 8.32
CA TYR A 82 4.34 8.54 9.40
C TYR A 82 4.26 7.82 10.75
N GLU A 83 4.79 8.44 11.81
CA GLU A 83 4.66 7.93 13.18
C GLU A 83 3.96 8.98 14.06
N ALA A 84 3.00 8.52 14.88
CA ALA A 84 2.27 9.39 15.80
C ALA A 84 3.12 9.91 16.98
N ASP A 85 4.25 9.25 17.25
CA ASP A 85 5.20 9.71 18.26
C ASP A 85 6.01 10.91 17.73
N ASP A 86 5.80 12.08 18.33
CA ASP A 86 6.42 13.34 17.90
C ASP A 86 7.95 13.26 17.87
N LYS A 87 8.58 12.53 18.81
CA LYS A 87 10.04 12.42 18.86
C LYS A 87 10.58 11.59 17.70
N HIS A 88 9.91 10.49 17.35
CA HIS A 88 10.26 9.70 16.18
C HIS A 88 10.04 10.48 14.88
N GLU A 89 8.94 11.23 14.78
CA GLU A 89 8.60 11.99 13.59
C GLU A 89 9.56 13.18 13.38
N GLU A 90 9.92 13.93 14.42
CA GLU A 90 10.92 15.02 14.34
C GLU A 90 12.30 14.51 13.91
N ARG A 91 12.70 13.32 14.38
CA ARG A 91 13.93 12.66 13.93
C ARG A 91 13.88 12.33 12.44
N LYS A 92 12.76 11.79 11.93
CA LYS A 92 12.58 11.52 10.50
C LYS A 92 12.64 12.81 9.68
N LYS A 93 12.01 13.89 10.15
CA LYS A 93 12.10 15.22 9.52
C LYS A 93 13.53 15.71 9.40
N GLU A 94 14.34 15.56 10.46
CA GLU A 94 15.74 15.98 10.42
C GLU A 94 16.59 15.15 9.44
N VAL A 95 16.40 13.82 9.42
CA VAL A 95 17.07 12.94 8.43
C VAL A 95 16.68 13.32 7.01
N TRP A 96 15.38 13.58 6.76
CA TRP A 96 14.86 14.02 5.47
C TRP A 96 15.46 15.35 5.03
N ARG A 97 15.41 16.37 5.90
CA ARG A 97 15.91 17.72 5.64
C ARG A 97 17.41 17.73 5.32
N THR A 98 18.21 17.08 6.16
CA THR A 98 19.68 17.02 5.98
C THR A 98 20.08 16.25 4.74
N TRP A 99 19.29 15.24 4.33
CA TRP A 99 19.49 14.55 3.07
C TRP A 99 19.09 15.44 1.88
N GLY A 100 17.93 16.11 1.93
CA GLY A 100 17.44 17.00 0.87
C GLY A 100 18.28 18.26 0.63
N GLU A 101 19.08 18.70 1.61
CA GLU A 101 20.07 19.76 1.42
C GLU A 101 21.21 19.38 0.47
N LYS A 102 21.51 18.09 0.36
CA LYS A 102 22.68 17.55 -0.37
C LYS A 102 22.31 16.74 -1.61
N ASN A 103 21.03 16.39 -1.75
CA ASN A 103 20.52 15.47 -2.76
C ASN A 103 19.23 16.05 -3.33
N GLY A 104 18.88 15.66 -4.55
CA GLY A 104 17.70 16.15 -5.22
C GLY A 104 17.02 15.10 -6.09
N LYS A 105 16.47 15.56 -7.21
CA LYS A 105 15.71 14.74 -8.16
C LYS A 105 16.51 13.53 -8.66
N ASP A 106 17.79 13.70 -8.95
CA ASP A 106 18.61 12.66 -9.55
C ASP A 106 18.88 11.50 -8.59
N GLU A 107 19.17 11.80 -7.32
CA GLU A 107 19.34 10.79 -6.28
C GLU A 107 18.02 10.08 -5.95
N TRP A 108 16.92 10.84 -5.89
CA TRP A 108 15.59 10.23 -5.76
C TRP A 108 15.28 9.28 -6.92
N LEU A 109 15.54 9.69 -8.18
CA LEU A 109 15.34 8.85 -9.36
C LEU A 109 16.21 7.60 -9.32
N LYS A 110 17.48 7.73 -8.92
CA LYS A 110 18.37 6.58 -8.75
C LYS A 110 17.81 5.60 -7.73
N ALA A 111 17.36 6.08 -6.57
CA ALA A 111 16.75 5.24 -5.55
C ALA A 111 15.43 4.60 -6.03
N ALA A 112 14.58 5.35 -6.74
CA ALA A 112 13.32 4.85 -7.29
C ALA A 112 13.52 3.73 -8.33
N ARG A 113 14.54 3.84 -9.20
CA ARG A 113 14.92 2.76 -10.13
C ARG A 113 15.34 1.50 -9.39
N LEU A 114 16.24 1.63 -8.41
CA LEU A 114 16.72 0.49 -7.62
C LEU A 114 15.59 -0.17 -6.83
N ARG A 115 14.67 0.64 -6.26
CA ARG A 115 13.47 0.17 -5.55
C ARG A 115 12.55 -0.62 -6.46
N THR A 116 12.28 -0.10 -7.65
CA THR A 116 11.42 -0.73 -8.65
C THR A 116 12.00 -2.06 -9.11
N ASN A 117 13.30 -2.12 -9.35
CA ASN A 117 14.00 -3.37 -9.68
C ASN A 117 13.89 -4.41 -8.56
N PHE A 118 14.03 -3.99 -7.30
CA PHE A 118 13.83 -4.87 -6.15
C PHE A 118 12.39 -5.42 -6.08
N TYR A 119 11.38 -4.57 -6.30
CA TYR A 119 9.97 -4.99 -6.28
C TYR A 119 9.59 -5.92 -7.43
N ASN A 120 10.16 -5.72 -8.62
CA ASN A 120 9.88 -6.53 -9.79
C ASN A 120 10.67 -7.84 -9.84
N ASN A 121 11.75 -7.97 -9.07
CA ASN A 121 12.50 -9.22 -9.00
C ASN A 121 11.64 -10.34 -8.38
N ASP A 122 11.53 -11.49 -9.05
CA ASP A 122 10.72 -12.65 -8.68
C ASP A 122 11.29 -13.45 -7.48
N SER A 123 12.20 -12.85 -6.71
CA SER A 123 12.67 -13.46 -5.46
C SER A 123 11.50 -13.74 -4.51
N ARG A 124 11.48 -14.93 -3.90
CA ARG A 124 10.55 -15.35 -2.81
C ARG A 124 10.69 -14.52 -1.52
N GLY A 125 11.40 -13.38 -1.57
CA GLY A 125 11.58 -12.48 -0.45
C GLY A 125 10.26 -11.77 -0.09
N ILE A 126 10.06 -11.53 1.20
CA ILE A 126 8.95 -10.73 1.71
C ILE A 126 9.09 -9.30 1.16
N LYS A 127 7.99 -8.74 0.65
CA LYS A 127 7.88 -7.38 0.10
C LYS A 127 6.76 -6.62 0.83
N PRO A 128 6.81 -5.29 0.89
CA PRO A 128 5.73 -4.51 1.49
C PRO A 128 4.44 -4.67 0.67
N LEU A 129 3.30 -4.52 1.36
CA LEU A 129 1.97 -4.65 0.73
C LEU A 129 1.79 -3.67 -0.42
N LEU A 130 2.09 -2.39 -0.14
CA LEU A 130 2.05 -1.31 -1.10
C LEU A 130 3.47 -0.97 -1.54
N LYS A 131 3.63 -0.71 -2.83
CA LYS A 131 4.92 -0.53 -3.50
C LYS A 131 4.84 0.71 -4.38
N TRP A 132 5.80 1.60 -4.23
CA TRP A 132 5.98 2.69 -5.20
C TRP A 132 6.90 2.20 -6.32
N LYS A 133 6.38 2.14 -7.54
CA LYS A 133 7.12 1.70 -8.73
C LYS A 133 7.30 2.86 -9.69
N LEU A 134 8.53 3.05 -10.16
CA LEU A 134 8.91 4.07 -11.11
C LEU A 134 8.36 3.74 -12.50
N VAL A 135 7.73 4.73 -13.12
CA VAL A 135 7.37 4.78 -14.53
C VAL A 135 8.34 5.76 -15.20
N GLU A 136 9.15 5.23 -16.13
CA GLU A 136 10.07 6.04 -16.94
C GLU A 136 9.32 6.80 -18.04
N ARG A 137 9.99 7.77 -18.66
CA ARG A 137 9.45 8.57 -19.78
C ARG A 137 8.87 7.66 -20.87
N GLY A 138 7.59 7.84 -21.15
CA GLY A 138 6.86 7.07 -22.17
C GLY A 138 6.47 5.65 -21.73
N GLY A 139 6.83 5.23 -20.52
CA GLY A 139 6.48 3.94 -19.94
C GLY A 139 4.98 3.78 -19.72
N ASN A 140 4.53 2.53 -19.60
CA ASN A 140 3.15 2.21 -19.22
C ASN A 140 3.04 2.09 -17.69
N LEU A 141 1.82 2.28 -17.19
CA LEU A 141 1.53 1.98 -15.80
C LEU A 141 1.74 0.48 -15.54
N PRO A 142 2.32 0.08 -14.39
CA PRO A 142 2.46 -1.32 -14.02
C PRO A 142 1.11 -2.04 -13.91
N ASP A 143 1.06 -3.33 -14.22
CA ASP A 143 -0.17 -4.13 -14.15
C ASP A 143 -0.75 -4.23 -12.73
N ASP A 144 0.09 -4.08 -11.70
CA ASP A 144 -0.31 -4.06 -10.29
C ASP A 144 -0.50 -2.64 -9.74
N ALA A 145 -0.65 -1.61 -10.59
CA ALA A 145 -1.03 -0.27 -10.17
C ALA A 145 -2.39 -0.29 -9.46
N LEU A 146 -2.47 0.38 -8.31
CA LEU A 146 -3.65 0.34 -7.46
C LEU A 146 -4.64 1.44 -7.88
N PRO A 147 -5.79 1.11 -8.48
CA PRO A 147 -6.80 2.12 -8.80
C PRO A 147 -7.43 2.64 -7.51
N ILE A 148 -7.37 3.95 -7.30
CA ILE A 148 -7.86 4.59 -6.08
C ILE A 148 -8.88 5.71 -6.34
N GLY A 149 -9.10 6.07 -7.60
CA GLY A 149 -10.09 7.02 -8.05
C GLY A 149 -10.47 6.80 -9.51
N HIS A 150 -11.32 7.68 -10.04
CA HIS A 150 -11.75 7.66 -11.43
C HIS A 150 -12.24 9.03 -11.89
N GLU A 151 -12.10 9.31 -13.18
CA GLU A 151 -12.69 10.49 -13.81
C GLU A 151 -14.18 10.32 -14.11
N ALA A 152 -14.84 11.41 -14.50
CA ALA A 152 -16.26 11.43 -14.83
C ALA A 152 -16.63 10.48 -16.00
N ASN A 153 -15.68 10.17 -16.88
CA ASN A 153 -15.85 9.20 -17.97
C ASN A 153 -15.59 7.74 -17.54
N GLY A 154 -15.31 7.49 -16.25
CA GLY A 154 -14.97 6.19 -15.69
C GLY A 154 -13.50 5.77 -15.84
N ALA A 155 -12.63 6.59 -16.45
CA ALA A 155 -11.22 6.28 -16.58
C ALA A 155 -10.53 6.26 -15.20
N PHE A 156 -9.82 5.17 -14.89
CA PHE A 156 -9.16 5.00 -13.60
C PHE A 156 -8.07 6.05 -13.34
N LEU A 157 -8.00 6.47 -12.08
CA LEU A 157 -6.93 7.29 -11.52
C LEU A 157 -6.16 6.51 -10.45
N TYR A 158 -4.86 6.73 -10.43
CA TYR A 158 -3.89 6.08 -9.55
C TYR A 158 -3.14 7.16 -8.76
N ALA A 159 -2.69 6.85 -7.55
CA ALA A 159 -1.76 7.75 -6.85
C ALA A 159 -0.40 7.72 -7.54
N CYS A 160 0.12 8.89 -7.87
CA CYS A 160 1.50 9.05 -8.29
C CYS A 160 2.25 9.99 -7.34
N ARG A 161 3.58 9.95 -7.41
CA ARG A 161 4.44 10.89 -6.72
C ARG A 161 5.70 11.20 -7.50
N ALA A 162 6.25 12.39 -7.32
CA ALA A 162 7.53 12.76 -7.89
C ALA A 162 8.29 13.74 -7.01
N TRP A 163 9.61 13.79 -7.21
CA TRP A 163 10.43 14.84 -6.63
C TRP A 163 10.08 16.20 -7.25
N TRP A 164 9.70 17.16 -6.41
CA TRP A 164 9.36 18.52 -6.81
C TRP A 164 9.72 19.51 -5.68
N ASP A 165 10.36 20.62 -6.03
CA ASP A 165 10.84 21.67 -5.09
C ASP A 165 11.44 21.20 -3.75
N GLY A 166 12.28 20.17 -3.80
CA GLY A 166 12.97 19.66 -2.61
C GLY A 166 12.13 18.71 -1.73
N GLY A 167 10.91 18.39 -2.16
CA GLY A 167 10.03 17.41 -1.56
C GLY A 167 9.69 16.26 -2.52
N ILE A 168 8.95 15.28 -2.02
CA ILE A 168 8.20 14.30 -2.82
C ILE A 168 6.73 14.68 -2.71
N HIS A 169 6.12 15.07 -3.83
CA HIS A 169 4.73 15.53 -3.90
C HIS A 169 3.84 14.48 -4.54
N LEU A 170 2.58 14.44 -4.09
CA LEU A 170 1.58 13.50 -4.55
C LEU A 170 0.76 14.08 -5.70
N GLY A 171 0.18 13.17 -6.48
CA GLY A 171 -0.62 13.53 -7.63
C GLY A 171 -1.43 12.36 -8.16
N LYS A 172 -1.94 12.55 -9.37
CA LYS A 172 -2.73 11.55 -10.08
C LYS A 172 -1.95 11.02 -11.28
N ALA A 173 -2.09 9.72 -11.53
CA ALA A 173 -1.69 9.07 -12.76
C ALA A 173 -2.90 8.43 -13.43
N GLY A 174 -2.83 8.27 -14.75
CA GLY A 174 -3.88 7.70 -15.57
C GLY A 174 -3.41 7.58 -17.01
N ALA A 175 -3.72 6.48 -17.68
CA ALA A 175 -3.23 6.22 -19.04
C ALA A 175 -3.71 7.27 -20.07
N HIS A 176 -4.82 7.93 -19.78
CA HIS A 176 -5.46 8.99 -20.58
C HIS A 176 -4.90 10.39 -20.31
N LEU A 177 -4.13 10.59 -19.23
CA LEU A 177 -3.54 11.89 -18.90
C LEU A 177 -2.34 12.19 -19.79
N ILE A 178 -2.05 13.49 -20.01
CA ILE A 178 -0.82 13.92 -20.69
C ILE A 178 0.38 13.40 -19.89
N ASN A 179 1.32 12.74 -20.56
CA ASN A 179 2.45 12.01 -19.96
C ASN A 179 2.07 11.01 -18.85
N LYS A 180 0.79 10.68 -18.74
CA LYS A 180 0.19 9.72 -17.82
C LYS A 180 0.24 10.10 -16.33
N ALA A 181 0.69 11.31 -15.97
CA ALA A 181 0.69 11.79 -14.59
C ALA A 181 0.75 13.32 -14.45
N SER A 182 0.24 13.83 -13.34
CA SER A 182 0.41 15.20 -12.89
C SER A 182 0.42 15.30 -11.36
N ILE A 183 1.06 16.34 -10.83
CA ILE A 183 1.03 16.74 -9.41
C ILE A 183 0.46 18.15 -9.28
N SER A 184 -0.07 18.47 -8.12
CA SER A 184 -0.47 19.84 -7.76
C SER A 184 0.62 20.42 -6.89
N TYR A 185 1.06 21.63 -7.18
CA TYR A 185 2.04 22.31 -6.35
C TYR A 185 1.91 23.81 -6.51
N ALA A 186 1.92 24.53 -5.38
CA ALA A 186 1.85 25.99 -5.33
C ALA A 186 0.70 26.57 -6.19
N GLY A 187 -0.47 25.93 -6.15
CA GLY A 187 -1.67 26.38 -6.87
C GLY A 187 -1.71 26.06 -8.36
N SER A 188 -0.73 25.31 -8.89
CA SER A 188 -0.64 24.91 -10.30
C SER A 188 -0.58 23.39 -10.45
N GLU A 189 -1.16 22.88 -11.54
CA GLU A 189 -1.03 21.47 -11.92
C GLU A 189 0.14 21.27 -12.89
N HIS A 190 1.09 20.40 -12.53
CA HIS A 190 2.29 20.12 -13.29
C HIS A 190 2.26 18.70 -13.84
N THR A 191 2.37 18.57 -15.16
CA THR A 191 2.49 17.28 -15.83
C THR A 191 3.86 16.62 -15.55
N LEU A 192 3.85 15.31 -15.33
CA LEU A 192 5.05 14.51 -15.04
C LEU A 192 5.28 13.46 -16.14
N ASP A 193 6.52 13.34 -16.61
CA ASP A 193 6.94 12.30 -17.55
C ASP A 193 7.70 11.16 -16.90
N ILE A 194 8.23 11.36 -15.69
CA ILE A 194 8.86 10.34 -14.85
C ILE A 194 8.31 10.50 -13.44
N TYR A 195 7.74 9.44 -12.89
CA TYR A 195 7.04 9.45 -11.61
C TYR A 195 7.00 8.05 -11.01
N GLU A 196 6.76 7.93 -9.71
CA GLU A 196 6.36 6.65 -9.12
C GLU A 196 4.85 6.56 -9.04
N VAL A 197 4.30 5.36 -9.24
CA VAL A 197 2.88 5.05 -9.05
C VAL A 197 2.73 4.04 -7.92
N LEU A 198 1.66 4.18 -7.13
CA LEU A 198 1.33 3.26 -6.06
C LEU A 198 0.77 1.95 -6.63
N CYS A 199 1.39 0.85 -6.25
CA CYS A 199 1.03 -0.51 -6.67
C CYS A 199 0.73 -1.38 -5.45
N GLY A 200 -0.13 -2.37 -5.60
CA GLY A 200 -0.50 -3.28 -4.53
C GLY A 200 -1.91 -3.87 -4.73
N PRO A 201 -2.34 -4.77 -3.85
CA PRO A 201 -3.68 -5.35 -3.93
C PRO A 201 -4.74 -4.31 -3.57
N SER A 202 -5.89 -4.37 -4.24
CA SER A 202 -7.09 -3.59 -3.94
C SER A 202 -7.97 -4.20 -2.85
N ASP A 203 -7.39 -5.08 -2.03
CA ASP A 203 -8.13 -5.82 -1.00
C ASP A 203 -8.61 -4.91 0.13
N SER A 204 -9.93 -4.73 0.21
CA SER A 204 -10.62 -3.95 1.24
C SER A 204 -10.47 -4.48 2.67
N THR A 205 -10.01 -5.73 2.85
CA THR A 205 -9.67 -6.26 4.18
C THR A 205 -8.32 -5.74 4.67
N LEU A 206 -7.44 -5.35 3.74
CA LEU A 206 -6.09 -4.88 4.03
C LEU A 206 -5.97 -3.35 4.00
N LEU A 207 -6.82 -2.70 3.21
CA LEU A 207 -6.87 -1.25 2.98
C LEU A 207 -8.19 -0.67 3.47
N GLN A 208 -8.13 0.53 4.05
CA GLN A 208 -9.28 1.30 4.47
C GLN A 208 -9.20 2.72 3.95
N TRP A 209 -10.37 3.34 3.85
CA TRP A 209 -10.53 4.75 3.49
C TRP A 209 -11.32 5.46 4.58
N PRO A 210 -10.74 5.72 5.78
CA PRO A 210 -11.38 6.55 6.80
C PRO A 210 -11.88 7.85 6.20
N TYR A 211 -13.13 8.19 6.51
CA TYR A 211 -13.85 9.33 5.97
C TYR A 211 -13.83 10.48 6.97
N TYR A 212 -13.58 11.69 6.49
CA TYR A 212 -13.54 12.90 7.29
C TYR A 212 -14.52 13.93 6.71
N ASN A 213 -15.44 14.37 7.56
CA ASN A 213 -16.41 15.41 7.24
C ASN A 213 -15.74 16.79 7.20
N HIS A 214 -16.50 17.77 6.73
CA HIS A 214 -16.07 19.17 6.79
C HIS A 214 -15.71 19.59 8.22
N GLY A 215 -14.47 20.05 8.42
CA GLY A 215 -13.94 20.48 9.72
C GLY A 215 -13.42 19.35 10.60
N GLU A 216 -13.52 18.09 10.19
CA GLU A 216 -12.85 16.98 10.87
C GLU A 216 -11.40 16.90 10.43
N GLN A 217 -10.49 16.86 11.40
CA GLN A 217 -9.07 16.70 11.14
C GLN A 217 -8.77 15.24 10.80
N ALA A 218 -7.88 15.04 9.84
CA ALA A 218 -7.37 13.71 9.51
C ALA A 218 -6.62 13.09 10.71
N ASN A 219 -7.32 12.26 11.50
CA ASN A 219 -6.75 11.44 12.56
C ASN A 219 -7.07 9.95 12.31
N VAL A 220 -6.04 9.17 12.01
CA VAL A 220 -6.14 7.75 11.61
C VAL A 220 -6.03 6.82 12.82
N ASP A 221 -6.84 7.03 13.84
CA ASP A 221 -6.80 6.22 15.07
C ASP A 221 -6.96 4.71 14.78
N GLY A 222 -6.01 3.91 15.24
CA GLY A 222 -6.00 2.46 15.07
C GLY A 222 -5.67 1.95 13.66
N TRP A 223 -5.33 2.86 12.74
CA TRP A 223 -4.86 2.55 11.38
C TRP A 223 -3.51 3.24 11.13
N HIS A 224 -2.76 2.76 10.14
CA HIS A 224 -1.53 3.44 9.74
C HIS A 224 -1.76 4.14 8.39
N PRO A 225 -1.61 5.48 8.31
CA PRO A 225 -1.87 6.22 7.09
C PRO A 225 -0.80 5.87 6.04
N VAL A 226 -1.19 5.81 4.77
CA VAL A 226 -0.22 5.70 3.69
C VAL A 226 0.37 7.08 3.43
N GLU A 227 1.58 7.28 3.94
CA GLU A 227 2.40 8.42 3.55
C GLU A 227 2.84 8.25 2.09
N GLY A 228 2.47 9.21 1.26
CA GLY A 228 2.84 9.22 -0.15
C GLY A 228 4.06 10.08 -0.44
N GLY A 229 4.32 11.09 0.39
CA GLY A 229 5.43 12.01 0.18
C GLY A 229 5.75 12.85 1.41
N ARG A 230 6.75 13.71 1.26
CA ARG A 230 7.15 14.71 2.26
C ARG A 230 7.52 16.00 1.57
N GLU A 231 7.05 17.10 2.13
CA GLU A 231 7.51 18.42 1.72
C GLU A 231 9.00 18.61 2.03
N LYS A 232 9.62 19.67 1.48
CA LYS A 232 11.01 20.04 1.76
C LYS A 232 11.32 20.20 3.25
N ASN A 233 10.36 20.69 4.04
CA ASN A 233 10.49 20.86 5.49
C ASN A 233 10.35 19.54 6.29
N GLY A 234 10.03 18.43 5.61
CA GLY A 234 9.81 17.10 6.21
C GLY A 234 8.37 16.80 6.60
N THR A 235 7.43 17.72 6.40
CA THR A 235 6.01 17.50 6.69
C THR A 235 5.45 16.37 5.82
N PRO A 236 4.82 15.35 6.41
CA PRO A 236 4.28 14.21 5.68
C PRO A 236 3.03 14.58 4.87
N LEU A 237 2.92 13.99 3.68
CA LEU A 237 1.78 14.09 2.77
C LEU A 237 1.10 12.73 2.68
N PHE A 238 -0.20 12.69 3.01
CA PHE A 238 -1.00 11.47 2.93
C PHE A 238 -1.73 11.37 1.61
N ILE A 239 -1.89 10.13 1.15
CA ILE A 239 -2.75 9.82 0.01
C ILE A 239 -4.19 10.03 0.46
N ALA A 240 -4.85 10.99 -0.16
CA ALA A 240 -6.25 11.24 0.04
C ALA A 240 -7.02 11.08 -1.28
N LYS A 241 -8.33 11.00 -1.15
CA LYS A 241 -9.25 11.13 -2.28
C LYS A 241 -10.48 11.90 -1.83
N GLY A 242 -11.08 12.61 -2.76
CA GLY A 242 -12.26 13.40 -2.50
C GLY A 242 -13.18 13.42 -3.71
N GLU A 243 -14.46 13.62 -3.43
CA GLU A 243 -15.43 13.96 -4.46
C GLU A 243 -15.42 15.47 -4.65
N TYR A 244 -15.20 15.93 -5.87
CA TYR A 244 -15.32 17.35 -6.19
C TYR A 244 -16.73 17.63 -6.74
N GLU A 245 -17.39 18.66 -6.18
CA GLU A 245 -18.68 19.21 -6.66
C GLU A 245 -19.84 18.18 -6.81
N ASN A 246 -19.97 17.18 -5.93
CA ASN A 246 -20.95 16.07 -6.07
C ASN A 246 -20.85 15.38 -7.45
N GLY A 247 -19.63 15.32 -7.99
CA GLY A 247 -19.35 14.83 -9.33
C GLY A 247 -19.61 15.82 -10.47
N VAL A 248 -20.15 17.00 -10.21
CA VAL A 248 -20.26 18.05 -11.24
C VAL A 248 -18.88 18.66 -11.42
N HIS A 249 -18.42 18.86 -12.65
CA HIS A 249 -17.22 19.66 -12.87
C HIS A 249 -17.61 20.83 -13.77
N PRO A 250 -16.90 21.97 -13.71
CA PRO A 250 -17.01 23.00 -14.74
C PRO A 250 -16.68 22.40 -16.11
N GLY A 251 -17.69 22.30 -16.99
CA GLY A 251 -17.58 21.66 -18.31
C GLY A 251 -18.02 20.20 -18.39
N SER A 252 -18.32 19.55 -17.26
CA SER A 252 -18.89 18.20 -17.26
C SER A 252 -20.40 18.25 -17.55
N THR A 253 -20.78 17.89 -18.77
CA THR A 253 -22.19 17.76 -19.19
C THR A 253 -22.83 16.44 -18.71
N TRP A 254 -22.17 15.64 -17.87
CA TRP A 254 -22.62 14.28 -17.55
C TRP A 254 -23.94 14.21 -16.78
N ARG A 255 -24.28 15.22 -15.95
CA ARG A 255 -25.62 15.33 -15.34
C ARG A 255 -26.73 15.64 -16.35
N LEU A 256 -26.36 16.05 -17.56
CA LEU A 256 -27.26 16.18 -18.72
C LEU A 256 -27.25 14.91 -19.59
N SER A 257 -26.41 13.91 -19.28
CA SER A 257 -26.51 12.59 -19.89
C SER A 257 -27.85 11.97 -19.49
N PRO A 258 -28.61 11.39 -20.44
CA PRO A 258 -29.82 10.65 -20.11
C PRO A 258 -29.53 9.47 -19.17
N ASP A 259 -28.31 8.94 -19.19
CA ASP A 259 -27.80 7.91 -18.28
C ASP A 259 -26.54 8.41 -17.55
N PRO A 260 -26.70 9.03 -16.37
CA PRO A 260 -25.57 9.41 -15.53
C PRO A 260 -24.84 8.15 -14.98
N PRO A 261 -23.47 8.04 -15.02
CA PRO A 261 -22.73 7.07 -14.22
C PRO A 261 -23.23 6.97 -12.77
N ARG A 262 -23.31 5.72 -12.30
CA ARG A 262 -23.89 5.39 -11.00
C ARG A 262 -23.06 5.92 -9.83
N ASP A 263 -21.75 6.07 -10.05
CA ASP A 263 -20.78 6.51 -9.06
C ASP A 263 -20.18 7.87 -9.46
N PRO A 264 -20.11 8.85 -8.54
CA PRO A 264 -19.50 10.16 -8.82
C PRO A 264 -17.98 10.03 -8.98
N PRO A 265 -17.34 10.88 -9.80
CA PRO A 265 -15.88 10.89 -9.96
C PRO A 265 -15.17 11.12 -8.62
N VAL A 266 -14.14 10.31 -8.39
CA VAL A 266 -13.32 10.35 -7.20
C VAL A 266 -11.90 10.72 -7.62
N LEU A 267 -11.49 11.92 -7.23
CA LEU A 267 -10.21 12.49 -7.61
C LEU A 267 -9.15 12.21 -6.54
N ILE A 268 -7.90 12.09 -6.97
CA ILE A 268 -6.78 11.85 -6.06
C ILE A 268 -6.35 13.18 -5.47
N ALA A 269 -6.20 13.18 -4.17
CA ALA A 269 -5.87 14.34 -3.38
C ALA A 269 -4.63 14.07 -2.54
N GLU A 270 -3.99 15.14 -2.11
CA GLU A 270 -3.02 15.11 -1.03
C GLU A 270 -3.63 15.77 0.21
N CYS A 271 -3.32 15.22 1.39
CA CYS A 271 -3.79 15.77 2.66
C CYS A 271 -2.62 15.85 3.63
N LEU A 272 -2.45 17.00 4.27
CA LEU A 272 -1.52 17.15 5.38
C LEU A 272 -2.11 16.51 6.64
N ILE A 273 -1.24 16.10 7.56
CA ILE A 273 -1.71 15.62 8.86
C ILE A 273 -2.37 16.73 9.67
N LYS A 274 -3.46 16.40 10.38
CA LYS A 274 -4.28 17.34 11.18
C LYS A 274 -4.90 18.47 10.37
N ASP A 275 -4.86 18.37 9.04
CA ASP A 275 -5.57 19.29 8.16
C ASP A 275 -7.03 18.87 8.03
N ASP A 276 -7.86 19.84 7.65
CA ASP A 276 -9.31 19.70 7.50
C ASP A 276 -9.76 19.70 6.02
N HIS A 277 -8.80 19.65 5.09
CA HIS A 277 -9.02 19.56 3.65
C HIS A 277 -7.96 18.72 2.96
N ALA A 278 -8.31 18.25 1.77
CA ALA A 278 -7.36 17.66 0.84
C ALA A 278 -7.24 18.54 -0.43
N CYS A 279 -6.05 18.64 -1.00
CA CYS A 279 -5.76 19.40 -2.21
C CYS A 279 -5.80 18.49 -3.45
N ILE A 280 -6.48 18.94 -4.51
CA ILE A 280 -6.63 18.22 -5.78
C ILE A 280 -6.20 19.09 -6.95
N GLY A 281 -5.41 18.53 -7.85
CA GLY A 281 -5.02 19.18 -9.11
C GLY A 281 -6.10 19.01 -10.17
N TRP A 282 -6.62 20.11 -10.69
CA TRP A 282 -7.62 20.09 -11.74
C TRP A 282 -7.59 21.35 -12.61
N GLY A 283 -7.73 21.16 -13.92
CA GLY A 283 -7.86 22.26 -14.88
C GLY A 283 -6.65 23.18 -14.95
N GLY A 284 -5.45 22.70 -14.56
CA GLY A 284 -4.25 23.53 -14.48
C GLY A 284 -4.03 24.21 -13.13
N GLY A 285 -4.97 24.10 -12.18
CA GLY A 285 -4.88 24.68 -10.84
C GLY A 285 -5.04 23.65 -9.72
N GLU A 286 -5.13 24.15 -8.49
CA GLU A 286 -5.35 23.36 -7.26
C GLU A 286 -6.68 23.76 -6.59
N LEU A 287 -7.39 22.77 -6.08
CA LEU A 287 -8.69 22.92 -5.44
C LEU A 287 -8.69 22.22 -4.08
N TRP A 288 -9.38 22.82 -3.11
CA TRP A 288 -9.59 22.20 -1.81
C TRP A 288 -10.89 21.39 -1.81
N VAL A 289 -10.82 20.17 -1.28
CA VAL A 289 -11.92 19.23 -1.28
C VAL A 289 -12.26 18.80 0.15
N ARG A 290 -13.54 18.88 0.45
CA ARG A 290 -14.19 18.47 1.70
C ARG A 290 -15.60 17.99 1.34
N PRO A 291 -16.07 16.83 1.82
CA PRO A 291 -15.38 15.83 2.64
C PRO A 291 -14.30 15.06 1.86
N PHE A 292 -13.43 14.33 2.57
CA PHE A 292 -12.34 13.56 1.97
C PHE A 292 -12.10 12.24 2.70
N GLN A 293 -11.34 11.35 2.07
CA GLN A 293 -10.90 10.09 2.66
C GLN A 293 -9.38 9.97 2.58
N VAL A 294 -8.77 9.35 3.57
CA VAL A 294 -7.31 9.07 3.59
C VAL A 294 -7.08 7.58 3.39
N LEU A 295 -6.10 7.19 2.57
CA LEU A 295 -5.73 5.77 2.46
C LEU A 295 -4.97 5.35 3.71
N ALA A 296 -5.42 4.26 4.34
CA ALA A 296 -4.72 3.63 5.45
C ALA A 296 -4.67 2.11 5.26
N TYR A 297 -3.63 1.45 5.76
CA TYR A 297 -3.60 -0.02 5.83
C TYR A 297 -3.71 -0.50 7.27
N CYS A 298 -4.17 -1.74 7.39
CA CYS A 298 -4.25 -2.45 8.67
C CYS A 298 -2.86 -2.49 9.30
N SER A 299 -2.75 -2.04 10.56
CA SER A 299 -1.48 -1.98 11.30
C SER A 299 -0.72 -3.31 11.18
N PRO A 300 0.62 -3.31 11.06
CA PRO A 300 1.41 -4.54 11.00
C PRO A 300 1.18 -5.48 12.19
N HIS A 301 0.72 -4.94 13.32
CA HIS A 301 0.40 -5.71 14.54
C HIS A 301 -1.02 -6.30 14.56
N ARG A 302 -1.85 -5.98 13.57
CA ARG A 302 -3.25 -6.42 13.48
C ARG A 302 -3.45 -7.46 12.35
N ARG A 303 -2.37 -7.95 11.75
CA ARG A 303 -2.37 -9.04 10.75
C ARG A 303 -1.85 -10.33 11.34
#